data_AF-A0A284REQ3-F1
#
_entry.id   AF-A0A284REQ3-F1
#
_cell.length_a   1.000
_cell.length_b   1.000
_cell.length_c   1.000
_cell.angle_alpha   90.00
_cell.angle_beta   90.00
_cell.angle_gamma   90.00
#
_symmetry.space_group_name_H-M   'P 1'
#
loop_
_entity.id
_entity.type
_entity.pdbx_description
1 polymer ?
#
loop_
_entity_poly.entity_id
_entity_poly.type
_entity_poly.pdbx_seq_one_letter_code
_entity_poly.pdbx_strand_id
1 'polypeptide(L)'
;MRTPAAVDLKKGKFAKFKLGGVSAGRVAIGNFRSPHVLDFATVSYSVPGYFESPIPLVLLYEATPITAEKLKDEVLFRVPRPDAIRMVDKVEFLDVAGQKMALVVVPPSSRYPVKQGDSFSGQTRTANCTNALRRQLLEASTIIVKAEDHTISTRNEGAVFVLFEKSTTLGQPPFIDMIRHTTFPWVKVEDAPWANGRFKGDEFYNLVGFRERYADDCDEPICHIQLWAAGVNVSAGFHNHIGQSFAVAFEFPPFISLAKEANVGVPEPGRYRLINAKAAATAAVEGGDSTDGASLVVLRSNLTDQTWDLETIPGTNLYALKSVSFASSDWPAENGQKLIGTRSLAALGVTNSWNLDPVDHQKFQIRLVDTNLVWSVNKNDDIVLAQMGTSQGQDWIFEKVNGKT
;
A
#
# COMPACT_ATOMS: atom_id res chain seq x y z
N MET A 1 22.13 8.48 -3.32
CA MET A 1 22.69 7.92 -4.57
C MET A 1 22.61 6.40 -4.51
N ARG A 2 21.87 5.75 -5.42
CA ARG A 2 21.91 4.29 -5.54
C ARG A 2 23.26 3.94 -6.17
N THR A 3 24.18 3.29 -5.44
CA THR A 3 25.25 2.49 -6.08
C THR A 3 24.60 1.61 -7.15
N PRO A 4 25.23 1.32 -8.31
CA PRO A 4 24.66 0.38 -9.26
C PRO A 4 24.26 -0.85 -8.47
N ALA A 5 22.95 -1.08 -8.35
CA ALA A 5 22.45 -2.16 -7.53
C ALA A 5 23.06 -3.41 -8.15
N ALA A 6 23.88 -4.11 -7.37
CA ALA A 6 24.43 -5.37 -7.82
C ALA A 6 23.21 -6.27 -8.03
N VAL A 7 22.84 -6.47 -9.29
CA VAL A 7 21.75 -7.35 -9.68
C VAL A 7 22.12 -8.76 -9.22
N ASP A 8 23.41 -9.08 -9.31
CA ASP A 8 23.99 -10.28 -8.72
C ASP A 8 25.48 -10.01 -8.42
N LEU A 9 25.80 -9.65 -7.17
CA LEU A 9 27.18 -9.35 -6.76
C LEU A 9 28.10 -10.57 -6.92
N LYS A 10 27.58 -11.78 -6.65
CA LYS A 10 28.35 -13.03 -6.78
C LYS A 10 28.72 -13.30 -8.22
N LYS A 11 27.83 -12.94 -9.17
CA LYS A 11 28.09 -13.05 -10.62
C LYS A 11 28.65 -11.77 -11.24
N GLY A 12 28.98 -10.75 -10.44
CA GLY A 12 29.49 -9.47 -10.93
C GLY A 12 28.54 -8.73 -11.88
N LYS A 13 27.22 -8.93 -11.75
CA LYS A 13 26.21 -8.24 -12.58
C LYS A 13 25.79 -6.92 -11.94
N PHE A 14 25.88 -5.85 -12.72
CA PHE A 14 25.54 -4.49 -12.31
C PHE A 14 24.50 -3.90 -13.25
N ALA A 15 23.51 -3.18 -12.71
CA ALA A 15 22.61 -2.32 -13.48
C ALA A 15 23.12 -0.87 -13.45
N LYS A 16 22.93 -0.16 -14.57
CA LYS A 16 23.23 1.27 -14.68
C LYS A 16 21.94 2.02 -15.07
N PHE A 17 21.72 3.17 -14.46
CA PHE A 17 20.60 4.07 -14.77
C PHE A 17 21.11 5.51 -14.78
N LYS A 18 20.46 6.37 -15.58
CA LYS A 18 20.83 7.77 -15.75
C LYS A 18 20.19 8.61 -14.65
N LEU A 19 20.98 9.43 -13.95
CA LEU A 19 20.51 10.31 -12.87
C LEU A 19 20.34 11.78 -13.29
N GLY A 20 20.92 12.19 -14.42
CA GLY A 20 20.87 13.56 -14.89
C GLY A 20 21.24 13.67 -16.37
N GLY A 21 20.71 14.71 -17.04
CA GLY A 21 20.93 14.99 -18.46
C GLY A 21 22.02 16.03 -18.76
N VAL A 22 22.67 16.58 -17.74
CA VAL A 22 23.60 17.72 -17.85
C VAL A 22 25.06 17.28 -17.68
N SER A 23 25.99 18.12 -18.15
CA SER A 23 27.43 17.89 -18.02
C SER A 23 27.85 17.81 -16.54
N ALA A 24 28.68 16.82 -16.21
CA ALA A 24 29.25 16.61 -14.88
C ALA A 24 30.75 16.27 -15.00
N GLY A 25 31.62 17.28 -14.87
CA GLY A 25 33.08 17.11 -14.87
C GLY A 25 33.64 16.59 -13.55
N ARG A 26 32.93 16.85 -12.44
CA ARG A 26 33.24 16.28 -11.12
C ARG A 26 31.95 16.06 -10.36
N VAL A 27 31.93 14.98 -9.57
CA VAL A 27 30.83 14.60 -8.69
C VAL A 27 31.33 14.60 -7.25
N ALA A 28 30.59 15.25 -6.35
CA ALA A 28 30.78 15.19 -4.91
C ALA A 28 29.57 14.49 -4.29
N ILE A 29 29.81 13.54 -3.39
CA ILE A 29 28.76 12.81 -2.69
C ILE A 29 28.82 13.21 -1.22
N GLY A 30 27.69 13.56 -0.64
CA GLY A 30 27.64 14.03 0.73
C GLY A 30 26.24 14.09 1.28
N ASN A 31 26.16 14.21 2.60
CA ASN A 31 24.92 14.43 3.33
C ASN A 31 24.63 15.93 3.34
N PHE A 32 24.21 16.49 2.20
CA PHE A 32 24.05 17.94 2.06
C PHE A 32 22.83 18.48 2.81
N ARG A 33 21.81 17.65 3.08
CA ARG A 33 20.57 18.07 3.78
C ARG A 33 20.26 17.30 5.05
N SER A 34 20.58 16.00 5.10
CA SER A 34 20.27 15.13 6.24
C SER A 34 21.43 14.17 6.49
N PRO A 35 21.78 13.89 7.77
CA PRO A 35 22.88 12.99 8.12
C PRO A 35 22.69 11.54 7.64
N HIS A 36 21.48 11.18 7.22
CA HIS A 36 21.15 9.82 6.80
C HIS A 36 21.05 9.66 5.28
N VAL A 37 20.99 10.76 4.52
CA VAL A 37 20.70 10.72 3.08
C VAL A 37 21.91 11.19 2.27
N LEU A 38 22.42 10.30 1.41
CA LEU A 38 23.47 10.64 0.46
C LEU A 38 22.89 11.33 -0.77
N ASP A 39 23.05 12.64 -0.81
CA ASP A 39 22.85 13.51 -1.97
C ASP A 39 24.12 13.50 -2.85
N PHE A 40 24.06 14.11 -4.03
CA PHE A 40 25.27 14.37 -4.81
C PHE A 40 25.23 15.70 -5.54
N ALA A 41 26.36 16.37 -5.63
CA ALA A 41 26.53 17.60 -6.37
C ALA A 41 27.43 17.35 -7.59
N THR A 42 27.13 18.03 -8.69
CA THR A 42 27.93 18.00 -9.90
C THR A 42 28.33 19.40 -10.31
N VAL A 43 29.53 19.55 -10.85
CA VAL A 43 29.95 20.77 -11.57
C VAL A 43 30.15 20.42 -13.04
N SER A 44 29.59 21.22 -13.94
CA SER A 44 29.77 21.03 -15.39
C SER A 44 31.24 21.13 -15.79
N TYR A 45 31.66 20.27 -16.71
CA TYR A 45 32.98 20.39 -17.30
C TYR A 45 32.97 21.51 -18.35
N SER A 46 33.72 22.57 -18.13
CA SER A 46 33.87 23.69 -19.08
C SER A 46 35.25 24.29 -18.97
N VAL A 47 36.11 24.00 -19.95
CA VAL A 47 37.51 24.43 -20.03
C VAL A 47 37.72 25.12 -21.38
N PRO A 48 37.97 26.44 -21.39
CA PRO A 48 38.15 27.20 -22.62
C PRO A 48 39.21 26.60 -23.55
N GLY A 49 38.87 26.49 -24.84
CA GLY A 49 39.77 25.93 -25.85
C GLY A 49 39.92 24.40 -25.85
N TYR A 50 39.17 23.68 -25.01
CA TYR A 50 39.10 22.21 -25.02
C TYR A 50 37.66 21.70 -25.18
N PHE A 51 36.84 21.87 -24.15
CA PHE A 51 35.42 21.56 -24.17
C PHE A 51 34.70 22.57 -23.29
N GLU A 52 33.74 23.29 -23.85
CA GLU A 52 32.98 24.32 -23.15
C GLU A 52 31.52 23.88 -23.04
N SER A 53 31.05 23.61 -21.81
CA SER A 53 29.63 23.33 -21.58
C SER A 53 28.84 24.58 -21.98
N PRO A 54 27.77 24.47 -22.79
CA PRO A 54 26.98 25.63 -23.23
C PRO A 54 26.37 26.38 -22.05
N ILE A 55 26.12 25.68 -20.94
CA ILE A 55 25.61 26.25 -19.69
C ILE A 55 26.44 25.62 -18.55
N PRO A 56 27.50 26.27 -18.05
CA PRO A 56 28.28 25.76 -16.94
C PRO A 56 27.51 25.95 -15.62
N LEU A 57 27.15 24.84 -14.96
CA LEU A 57 26.33 24.85 -13.74
C LEU A 57 27.00 24.06 -12.60
N VAL A 58 26.67 24.45 -11.37
CA VAL A 58 26.82 23.60 -10.19
C VAL A 58 25.42 23.19 -9.76
N LEU A 59 25.16 21.89 -9.72
CA LEU A 59 23.84 21.32 -9.44
C LEU A 59 23.92 20.39 -8.24
N LEU A 60 22.96 20.52 -7.33
CA LEU A 60 22.72 19.56 -6.26
C LEU A 60 21.56 18.65 -6.67
N TYR A 61 21.82 17.35 -6.67
CA TYR A 61 20.83 16.30 -6.85
C TYR A 61 20.45 15.75 -5.49
N GLU A 62 19.30 16.20 -5.03
CA GLU A 62 18.71 15.84 -3.77
C GLU A 62 18.10 14.43 -3.86
N ALA A 63 18.50 13.57 -2.93
CA ALA A 63 17.84 12.28 -2.72
C ALA A 63 16.60 12.49 -1.84
N THR A 64 15.55 13.11 -2.39
CA THR A 64 14.21 13.13 -1.82
C THR A 64 13.37 12.03 -2.45
N PRO A 65 13.11 10.92 -1.74
CA PRO A 65 12.18 9.91 -2.22
C PRO A 65 10.81 10.50 -2.57
N ILE A 66 10.24 11.36 -1.73
CA ILE A 66 9.00 12.09 -2.00
C ILE A 66 9.31 13.35 -2.81
N THR A 67 8.68 13.50 -3.98
CA THR A 67 8.78 14.73 -4.79
C THR A 67 7.43 15.44 -4.87
N ALA A 68 7.44 16.77 -4.97
CA ALA A 68 6.24 17.58 -5.09
C ALA A 68 6.27 18.38 -6.40
N GLU A 69 5.16 18.36 -7.13
CA GLU A 69 4.94 19.12 -8.36
C GLU A 69 3.69 20.00 -8.21
N LYS A 70 3.83 21.30 -8.50
CA LYS A 70 2.68 22.20 -8.48
C LYS A 70 1.83 21.95 -9.73
N LEU A 71 0.56 21.62 -9.54
CA LEU A 71 -0.43 21.60 -10.61
C LEU A 71 -1.05 23.01 -10.75
N LYS A 72 -2.28 23.11 -11.25
CA LYS A 72 -2.97 24.41 -11.35
C LYS A 72 -3.30 24.95 -9.96
N ASP A 73 -4.22 24.27 -9.29
CA ASP A 73 -4.76 24.65 -7.97
C ASP A 73 -4.45 23.57 -6.90
N GLU A 74 -3.65 22.56 -7.24
CA GLU A 74 -3.34 21.41 -6.39
C GLU A 74 -1.83 21.12 -6.40
N VAL A 75 -1.39 20.21 -5.54
CA VAL A 75 -0.02 19.67 -5.55
C VAL A 75 -0.05 18.18 -5.79
N LEU A 76 0.80 17.69 -6.69
CA LEU A 76 1.06 16.28 -6.91
C LEU A 76 2.29 15.84 -6.11
N PHE A 77 2.08 14.96 -5.13
CA PHE A 77 3.14 14.20 -4.50
C PHE A 77 3.37 12.90 -5.25
N ARG A 78 4.63 12.68 -5.66
CA ARG A 78 5.10 11.36 -6.11
C ARG A 78 5.82 10.70 -4.95
N VAL A 79 5.32 9.53 -4.56
CA VAL A 79 5.70 8.81 -3.36
C VAL A 79 6.36 7.50 -3.76
N PRO A 80 7.54 7.15 -3.26
CA PRO A 80 8.12 5.84 -3.54
C PRO A 80 7.28 4.74 -2.90
N ARG A 81 7.30 3.53 -3.46
CA ARG A 81 6.78 2.37 -2.72
C ARG A 81 7.62 2.17 -1.46
N PRO A 82 7.01 1.84 -0.29
CA PRO A 82 7.77 1.72 0.95
C PRO A 82 8.87 0.66 0.90
N ASP A 83 8.66 -0.45 0.19
CA ASP A 83 9.64 -1.51 -0.02
C ASP A 83 10.81 -1.11 -0.95
N ALA A 84 10.66 -0.02 -1.71
CA ALA A 84 11.69 0.53 -2.59
C ALA A 84 12.63 1.52 -1.88
N ILE A 85 12.34 1.89 -0.62
CA ILE A 85 13.18 2.75 0.22
C ILE A 85 13.78 1.98 1.39
N ARG A 86 14.85 2.53 1.97
CA ARG A 86 15.55 1.94 3.13
C ARG A 86 15.55 2.82 4.37
N MET A 87 15.04 4.03 4.23
CA MET A 87 15.04 5.04 5.28
C MET A 87 13.75 5.81 5.17
N VAL A 88 13.26 6.27 6.31
CA VAL A 88 12.07 7.12 6.37
C VAL A 88 12.27 8.39 5.56
N ASP A 89 11.22 8.81 4.87
CA ASP A 89 11.12 10.15 4.29
C ASP A 89 9.86 10.85 4.82
N LYS A 90 9.96 12.16 5.03
CA LYS A 90 8.89 13.00 5.60
C LYS A 90 8.89 14.36 4.88
N VAL A 91 7.73 14.76 4.38
CA VAL A 91 7.51 16.09 3.80
C VAL A 91 6.31 16.76 4.47
N GLU A 92 6.55 17.82 5.24
CA GLU A 92 5.49 18.72 5.75
C GLU A 92 4.91 19.53 4.60
N PHE A 93 3.58 19.57 4.46
CA PHE A 93 2.94 20.17 3.29
C PHE A 93 1.79 21.15 3.58
N LEU A 94 1.17 21.09 4.75
CA LEU A 94 0.09 22.02 5.11
C LEU A 94 0.06 22.22 6.63
N ASP A 95 0.01 23.48 7.06
CA ASP A 95 -0.29 23.85 8.45
C ASP A 95 -1.72 24.42 8.47
N VAL A 96 -2.64 23.76 9.17
CA VAL A 96 -4.07 24.08 9.14
C VAL A 96 -4.75 23.56 10.39
N ALA A 97 -5.76 24.28 10.91
CA ALA A 97 -6.55 23.82 12.06
C ALA A 97 -5.71 23.50 13.33
N GLY A 98 -4.55 24.16 13.49
CA GLY A 98 -3.61 23.92 14.60
C GLY A 98 -2.84 22.59 14.46
N GLN A 99 -2.78 22.03 13.25
CA GLN A 99 -2.11 20.79 12.92
C GLN A 99 -1.18 20.99 11.71
N LYS A 100 0.02 20.43 11.79
CA LYS A 100 0.92 20.27 10.64
C LYS A 100 0.67 18.91 10.03
N MET A 101 0.28 18.90 8.77
CA MET A 101 0.15 17.72 7.95
C MET A 101 1.48 17.42 7.27
N ALA A 102 1.94 16.19 7.41
CA ALA A 102 3.15 15.69 6.77
C ALA A 102 2.91 14.35 6.10
N LEU A 103 3.38 14.19 4.87
CA LEU A 103 3.39 12.93 4.17
C LEU A 103 4.63 12.14 4.58
N VAL A 104 4.43 10.90 5.04
CA VAL A 104 5.49 10.05 5.58
C VAL A 104 5.50 8.70 4.86
N VAL A 105 6.70 8.26 4.45
CA VAL A 105 6.94 6.90 3.95
C VAL A 105 7.91 6.20 4.87
N VAL A 106 7.53 5.03 5.36
CA VAL A 106 8.33 4.23 6.29
C VAL A 106 8.62 2.87 5.66
N PRO A 107 9.90 2.46 5.53
CA PRO A 107 10.27 1.19 4.92
C PRO A 107 9.75 -0.02 5.71
N PRO A 108 9.81 -1.24 5.13
CA PRO A 108 9.47 -2.47 5.82
C PRO A 108 10.21 -2.67 7.15
N SER A 109 9.53 -3.31 8.10
CA SER A 109 10.07 -3.76 9.39
C SER A 109 10.81 -2.67 10.17
N SER A 110 10.37 -1.42 10.02
CA SER A 110 11.05 -0.23 10.55
C SER A 110 10.20 0.45 11.61
N ARG A 111 10.84 1.30 12.42
CA ARG A 111 10.17 2.09 13.45
C ARG A 111 10.18 3.57 13.08
N TYR A 112 9.08 4.25 13.35
CA TYR A 112 8.91 5.68 13.16
C TYR A 112 8.53 6.33 14.50
N PRO A 113 9.30 7.31 15.00
CA PRO A 113 8.98 7.99 16.25
C PRO A 113 7.77 8.91 16.08
N VAL A 114 6.90 8.94 17.09
CA VAL A 114 5.70 9.79 17.14
C VAL A 114 5.53 10.37 18.54
N LYS A 115 4.98 11.58 18.63
CA LYS A 115 4.73 12.22 19.93
C LYS A 115 3.34 11.85 20.44
N GLN A 116 3.18 11.88 21.76
CA GLN A 116 1.86 11.73 22.36
C GLN A 116 0.93 12.87 21.87
N GLY A 117 -0.23 12.50 21.35
CA GLY A 117 -1.19 13.44 20.77
C GLY A 117 -1.05 13.61 19.25
N ASP A 118 0.01 13.10 18.63
CA ASP A 118 0.07 12.96 17.17
C ASP A 118 -1.02 11.99 16.71
N SER A 119 -1.48 12.21 15.48
CA SER A 119 -2.48 11.36 14.85
C SER A 119 -2.08 11.08 13.40
N PHE A 120 -2.49 9.96 12.81
CA PHE A 120 -2.10 9.62 11.43
C PHE A 120 -3.23 8.98 10.60
N SER A 121 -3.37 9.38 9.34
CA SER A 121 -4.33 8.75 8.42
C SER A 121 -3.58 8.08 7.28
N GLY A 122 -3.89 6.83 6.98
CA GLY A 122 -3.26 6.10 5.88
C GLY A 122 -3.19 4.60 6.11
N GLN A 123 -2.49 3.91 5.21
CA GLN A 123 -2.29 2.48 5.29
C GLN A 123 -1.09 2.19 6.21
N THR A 124 -1.36 2.03 7.50
CA THR A 124 -0.34 1.55 8.44
C THR A 124 -0.85 0.28 9.12
N ARG A 125 0.01 -0.73 9.29
CA ARG A 125 -0.22 -1.82 10.25
C ARG A 125 0.82 -1.67 11.33
N THR A 126 0.44 -1.06 12.45
CA THR A 126 1.36 -0.92 13.58
C THR A 126 1.29 -2.16 14.47
N ALA A 127 2.43 -2.64 14.97
CA ALA A 127 2.49 -3.82 15.85
C ALA A 127 1.82 -3.58 17.22
N ASN A 128 1.77 -2.31 17.68
CA ASN A 128 1.28 -1.92 19.01
C ASN A 128 0.03 -1.03 19.00
N CYS A 129 -0.45 -0.58 17.84
CA CYS A 129 -1.77 0.02 17.69
C CYS A 129 -2.55 -0.78 16.63
N THR A 130 -3.62 -1.45 17.07
CA THR A 130 -4.58 -2.18 16.22
C THR A 130 -5.32 -1.31 15.20
N ASN A 131 -4.90 -0.05 15.00
CA ASN A 131 -5.37 0.90 14.02
C ASN A 131 -4.73 0.64 12.64
N ALA A 132 -4.83 -0.60 12.15
CA ALA A 132 -4.92 -0.73 10.70
C ALA A 132 -6.20 -0.03 10.22
N LEU A 133 -6.44 0.06 8.91
CA LEU A 133 -7.76 0.30 8.31
C LEU A 133 -8.77 -0.83 8.68
N ARG A 134 -8.74 -1.29 9.93
CA ARG A 134 -9.61 -2.26 10.57
C ARG A 134 -10.85 -1.52 11.07
N ARG A 135 -11.54 -0.82 10.16
CA ARG A 135 -12.84 -0.23 10.48
C ARG A 135 -13.90 -1.21 10.03
N GLN A 136 -14.69 -1.70 10.99
CA GLN A 136 -16.00 -2.21 10.63
C GLN A 136 -16.76 -1.04 9.97
N LEU A 137 -17.51 -1.34 8.90
CA LEU A 137 -18.45 -0.39 8.31
C LEU A 137 -19.23 0.27 9.46
N LEU A 138 -19.18 1.60 9.56
CA LEU A 138 -19.94 2.46 10.50
C LEU A 138 -19.31 2.85 11.86
N GLU A 139 -18.08 2.41 12.19
CA GLU A 139 -17.45 2.84 13.46
C GLU A 139 -16.51 4.05 13.34
N ALA A 140 -16.73 5.06 14.19
CA ALA A 140 -15.81 6.17 14.40
C ALA A 140 -14.61 5.71 15.25
N SER A 141 -13.40 5.79 14.72
CA SER A 141 -12.17 5.49 15.46
C SER A 141 -11.34 6.75 15.67
N THR A 142 -10.73 6.85 16.84
CA THR A 142 -9.78 7.92 17.15
C THR A 142 -8.45 7.60 16.48
N ILE A 143 -7.96 8.56 15.69
CA ILE A 143 -6.73 8.49 14.91
C ILE A 143 -5.47 8.77 15.78
N ILE A 144 -5.66 8.94 17.10
CA ILE A 144 -4.63 9.34 18.05
C ILE A 144 -3.73 8.14 18.37
N VAL A 145 -2.42 8.32 18.25
CA VAL A 145 -1.45 7.30 18.65
C VAL A 145 -1.48 7.15 20.17
N LYS A 146 -1.80 5.95 20.65
CA LYS A 146 -1.73 5.56 22.07
C LYS A 146 -0.52 4.69 22.39
N ALA A 147 0.48 4.63 21.50
CA ALA A 147 1.67 3.80 21.70
C ALA A 147 2.45 4.28 22.93
N GLU A 148 2.59 3.40 23.93
CA GLU A 148 3.34 3.67 25.17
C GLU A 148 4.81 3.96 24.90
N ASP A 149 5.38 3.34 23.86
CA ASP A 149 6.78 3.48 23.48
C ASP A 149 7.06 4.68 22.54
N HIS A 150 6.05 5.51 22.25
CA HIS A 150 6.15 6.65 21.34
C HIS A 150 6.68 6.28 19.94
N THR A 151 6.40 5.06 19.47
CA THR A 151 6.78 4.63 18.12
C THR A 151 5.66 3.91 17.39
N ILE A 152 5.71 3.98 16.07
CA ILE A 152 4.95 3.15 15.15
C ILE A 152 5.92 2.19 14.48
N SER A 153 5.58 0.90 14.42
CA SER A 153 6.37 -0.09 13.68
C SER A 153 5.64 -0.51 12.40
N THR A 154 6.35 -0.64 11.28
CA THR A 154 5.80 -1.18 10.04
C THR A 154 6.01 -2.69 9.93
N ARG A 155 5.20 -3.35 9.10
CA ARG A 155 5.35 -4.77 8.73
C ARG A 155 6.19 -4.92 7.46
N ASN A 156 6.07 -6.05 6.77
CA ASN A 156 6.88 -6.42 5.61
C ASN A 156 6.63 -5.53 4.39
N GLU A 157 5.51 -4.81 4.35
CA GLU A 157 5.11 -3.94 3.25
C GLU A 157 5.54 -2.48 3.45
N GLY A 158 6.03 -2.11 4.63
CA GLY A 158 6.24 -0.71 5.01
C GLY A 158 4.92 0.05 5.20
N ALA A 159 4.94 1.38 5.05
CA ALA A 159 3.74 2.22 5.15
C ALA A 159 3.88 3.56 4.42
N VAL A 160 2.75 4.08 3.93
CA VAL A 160 2.56 5.48 3.50
C VAL A 160 1.40 6.05 4.32
N PHE A 161 1.59 7.21 4.95
CA PHE A 161 0.55 7.87 5.73
C PHE A 161 0.75 9.38 5.85
N VAL A 162 -0.34 10.08 6.13
CA VAL A 162 -0.34 11.48 6.55
C VAL A 162 -0.27 11.54 8.07
N LEU A 163 0.79 12.15 8.59
CA LEU A 163 0.96 12.47 9.99
C LEU A 163 0.40 13.87 10.27
N PHE A 164 -0.39 13.99 11.33
CA PHE A 164 -0.90 15.23 11.88
C PHE A 164 -0.18 15.50 13.20
N GLU A 165 0.72 16.48 13.19
CA GLU A 165 1.46 16.92 14.36
C GLU A 165 0.85 18.21 14.89
N LYS A 166 0.85 18.39 16.21
CA LYS A 166 0.40 19.66 16.80
C LYS A 166 1.21 20.84 16.27
N SER A 167 0.53 21.82 15.70
CA SER A 167 1.13 23.08 15.28
C SER A 167 1.11 24.12 16.40
N THR A 168 2.17 24.93 16.47
CA THR A 168 2.24 26.15 17.29
C THR A 168 2.48 27.39 16.44
N THR A 169 2.63 27.23 15.12
CA THR A 169 3.05 28.28 14.19
C THR A 169 1.89 29.05 13.61
N LEU A 170 0.77 28.39 13.38
CA LEU A 170 -0.50 29.06 13.11
C LEU A 170 -1.29 29.09 14.41
N GLY A 171 -1.64 30.32 14.82
CA GLY A 171 -2.34 30.58 16.07
C GLY A 171 -3.62 29.75 16.22
N GLN A 172 -4.19 29.77 17.42
CA GLN A 172 -5.61 29.45 17.54
C GLN A 172 -6.38 30.22 16.45
N PRO A 173 -7.41 29.60 15.85
CA PRO A 173 -8.07 30.08 14.63
C PRO A 173 -8.17 31.61 14.57
N PRO A 174 -7.86 32.26 13.41
CA PRO A 174 -7.81 31.71 12.04
C PRO A 174 -6.40 31.52 11.42
N PHE A 175 -6.31 30.66 10.39
CA PHE A 175 -5.08 30.06 9.81
C PHE A 175 -4.70 30.68 8.45
N ILE A 176 -3.44 31.10 8.25
CA ILE A 176 -2.91 31.67 6.98
C ILE A 176 -1.43 31.23 6.79
N ASP A 177 -1.12 30.61 5.64
CA ASP A 177 0.21 30.24 5.08
C ASP A 177 0.85 28.88 5.41
N MET A 178 1.11 28.06 4.36
CA MET A 178 2.46 27.54 4.00
C MET A 178 2.48 26.55 2.79
N ILE A 179 3.02 27.01 1.65
CA ILE A 179 4.14 26.48 0.83
C ILE A 179 4.85 27.76 0.35
N ARG A 180 6.19 27.83 0.34
CA ARG A 180 6.94 29.12 0.23
C ARG A 180 6.52 30.08 -0.90
N HIS A 181 5.81 29.59 -1.94
CA HIS A 181 5.22 30.40 -3.02
C HIS A 181 3.82 29.95 -3.47
N THR A 182 3.11 29.10 -2.71
CA THR A 182 1.74 28.67 -3.05
C THR A 182 0.83 28.79 -1.83
N THR A 183 -0.29 29.48 -2.00
CA THR A 183 -1.34 29.63 -0.99
C THR A 183 -2.44 28.62 -1.26
N PHE A 184 -3.01 28.05 -0.20
CA PHE A 184 -4.18 27.16 -0.27
C PHE A 184 -5.37 27.87 0.39
N PRO A 185 -6.08 28.75 -0.34
CA PRO A 185 -7.19 29.48 0.23
C PRO A 185 -8.36 28.54 0.52
N TRP A 186 -9.08 28.81 1.59
CA TRP A 186 -10.44 28.30 1.77
C TRP A 186 -11.36 29.01 0.79
N VAL A 187 -11.97 28.24 -0.11
CA VAL A 187 -12.92 28.74 -1.10
C VAL A 187 -14.32 28.36 -0.65
N LYS A 188 -15.24 29.31 -0.65
CA LYS A 188 -16.64 29.02 -0.33
C LYS A 188 -17.23 28.13 -1.42
N VAL A 189 -17.92 27.08 -1.01
CA VAL A 189 -18.39 26.04 -1.92
C VAL A 189 -19.35 26.59 -2.97
N GLU A 190 -20.14 27.62 -2.67
CA GLU A 190 -21.00 28.27 -3.66
C GLU A 190 -20.24 28.89 -4.85
N ASP A 191 -18.97 29.27 -4.64
CA ASP A 191 -18.10 29.87 -5.65
C ASP A 191 -17.32 28.82 -6.46
N ALA A 192 -17.41 27.54 -6.07
CA ALA A 192 -16.70 26.48 -6.76
C ALA A 192 -17.31 26.21 -8.15
N PRO A 193 -16.50 25.95 -9.20
CA PRO A 193 -17.00 25.69 -10.54
C PRO A 193 -17.99 24.50 -10.63
N TRP A 194 -17.86 23.54 -9.71
CA TRP A 194 -18.70 22.34 -9.63
C TRP A 194 -19.97 22.52 -8.76
N ALA A 195 -20.13 23.67 -8.11
CA ALA A 195 -21.30 23.98 -7.30
C ALA A 195 -22.57 24.02 -8.15
N ASN A 196 -22.47 24.54 -9.38
CA ASN A 196 -23.59 24.69 -10.32
C ASN A 196 -24.80 25.39 -9.67
N GLY A 197 -24.55 26.45 -8.90
CA GLY A 197 -25.57 27.23 -8.19
C GLY A 197 -26.10 26.62 -6.89
N ARG A 198 -25.55 25.48 -6.43
CA ARG A 198 -25.85 24.88 -5.12
C ARG A 198 -25.09 25.60 -3.98
N PHE A 199 -25.49 25.32 -2.74
CA PHE A 199 -24.85 25.80 -1.50
C PHE A 199 -24.86 27.33 -1.30
N LYS A 200 -25.79 28.03 -1.96
CA LYS A 200 -25.86 29.49 -1.88
C LYS A 200 -26.13 29.98 -0.47
N GLY A 201 -25.28 30.88 0.02
CA GLY A 201 -25.38 31.43 1.37
C GLY A 201 -24.95 30.49 2.49
N ASP A 202 -24.54 29.25 2.18
CA ASP A 202 -24.07 28.31 3.20
C ASP A 202 -22.63 28.64 3.62
N GLU A 203 -22.35 28.63 4.92
CA GLU A 203 -20.99 28.72 5.47
C GLU A 203 -20.25 27.37 5.27
N PHE A 204 -20.10 26.96 4.02
CA PHE A 204 -19.45 25.72 3.61
C PHE A 204 -18.25 26.03 2.73
N TYR A 205 -17.08 25.54 3.12
CA TYR A 205 -15.80 25.87 2.50
C TYR A 205 -15.03 24.61 2.12
N ASN A 206 -14.27 24.73 1.03
CA ASN A 206 -13.35 23.71 0.53
C ASN A 206 -11.94 24.30 0.39
N LEU A 207 -10.95 23.52 0.77
CA LEU A 207 -9.54 23.77 0.47
C LEU A 207 -9.10 22.69 -0.53
N VAL A 208 -8.67 23.16 -1.70
CA VAL A 208 -8.20 22.33 -2.82
C VAL A 208 -6.98 21.51 -2.46
N GLY A 209 -6.82 20.38 -3.16
CA GLY A 209 -6.18 19.22 -2.59
C GLY A 209 -4.73 18.93 -2.96
N PHE A 210 -4.35 17.75 -2.50
CA PHE A 210 -3.07 17.12 -2.71
C PHE A 210 -3.32 15.76 -3.34
N ARG A 211 -2.70 15.49 -4.50
CA ARG A 211 -2.75 14.19 -5.15
C ARG A 211 -1.53 13.40 -4.72
N GLU A 212 -1.72 12.16 -4.32
CA GLU A 212 -0.63 11.24 -4.01
C GLU A 212 -0.62 10.12 -5.05
N ARG A 213 0.52 9.90 -5.69
CA ARG A 213 0.72 8.82 -6.67
C ARG A 213 2.05 8.13 -6.40
N TYR A 214 2.16 6.86 -6.77
CA TYR A 214 3.46 6.20 -6.73
C TYR A 214 4.43 6.82 -7.74
N ALA A 215 5.70 6.94 -7.35
CA ALA A 215 6.75 7.56 -8.14
C ALA A 215 7.40 6.63 -9.18
N ASP A 216 6.92 5.39 -9.29
CA ASP A 216 7.37 4.43 -10.29
C ASP A 216 6.62 4.59 -11.62
N ASP A 217 6.97 3.78 -12.61
CA ASP A 217 6.42 3.86 -13.96
C ASP A 217 4.91 3.56 -14.03
N CYS A 218 4.32 2.99 -12.96
CA CYS A 218 2.88 2.75 -12.91
C CYS A 218 2.08 4.04 -12.72
N ASP A 219 2.69 5.08 -12.12
CA ASP A 219 2.03 6.35 -11.75
C ASP A 219 0.68 6.10 -11.05
N GLU A 220 0.59 5.03 -10.26
CA GLU A 220 -0.67 4.56 -9.69
C GLU A 220 -1.16 5.54 -8.61
N PRO A 221 -2.44 5.96 -8.64
CA PRO A 221 -2.98 6.83 -7.59
C PRO A 221 -3.01 6.12 -6.24
N ILE A 222 -2.52 6.80 -5.21
CA ILE A 222 -2.59 6.34 -3.81
C ILE A 222 -3.87 6.89 -3.19
N CYS A 223 -3.93 8.22 -3.06
CA CYS A 223 -5.13 8.92 -2.62
C CYS A 223 -5.15 10.37 -3.14
N HIS A 224 -6.31 11.00 -3.06
CA HIS A 224 -6.45 12.44 -3.19
C HIS A 224 -7.00 13.01 -1.88
N ILE A 225 -6.36 14.08 -1.40
CA ILE A 225 -6.61 14.72 -0.11
C ILE A 225 -7.16 16.11 -0.31
N GLN A 226 -8.35 16.40 0.22
CA GLN A 226 -8.96 17.73 0.19
C GLN A 226 -9.59 18.06 1.53
N LEU A 227 -9.53 19.30 2.01
CA LEU A 227 -10.07 19.67 3.31
C LEU A 227 -11.37 20.48 3.18
N TRP A 228 -12.23 20.38 4.19
CA TRP A 228 -13.58 20.95 4.16
C TRP A 228 -13.95 21.50 5.54
N ALA A 229 -14.72 22.58 5.57
CA ALA A 229 -15.21 23.20 6.80
C ALA A 229 -16.67 23.61 6.62
N ALA A 230 -17.51 23.34 7.62
CA ALA A 230 -18.93 23.69 7.62
C ALA A 230 -19.27 24.46 8.90
N GLY A 231 -20.05 25.52 8.74
CA GLY A 231 -20.60 26.30 9.84
C GLY A 231 -21.61 25.51 10.67
N VAL A 232 -21.99 26.07 11.82
CA VAL A 232 -23.02 25.47 12.68
C VAL A 232 -24.32 25.34 11.90
N ASN A 233 -24.95 24.15 11.98
CA ASN A 233 -26.19 23.79 11.26
C ASN A 233 -26.10 23.81 9.73
N VAL A 234 -24.90 23.87 9.14
CA VAL A 234 -24.71 23.73 7.70
C VAL A 234 -24.61 22.25 7.32
N SER A 235 -25.42 21.83 6.35
CA SER A 235 -25.34 20.48 5.77
C SER A 235 -24.42 20.51 4.54
N ALA A 236 -23.49 19.57 4.45
CA ALA A 236 -22.67 19.37 3.25
C ALA A 236 -23.46 18.78 2.06
N GLY A 237 -24.77 18.52 2.23
CA GLY A 237 -25.65 17.96 1.23
C GLY A 237 -25.54 16.43 1.13
N PHE A 238 -26.69 15.74 1.10
CA PHE A 238 -26.72 14.31 0.84
C PHE A 238 -26.38 14.02 -0.62
N HIS A 239 -25.48 13.08 -0.85
CA HIS A 239 -25.10 12.62 -2.18
C HIS A 239 -24.55 11.19 -2.10
N ASN A 240 -24.45 10.53 -3.26
CA ASN A 240 -24.21 9.10 -3.38
C ASN A 240 -23.03 8.75 -4.29
N HIS A 241 -22.13 9.71 -4.52
CA HIS A 241 -20.87 9.53 -5.27
C HIS A 241 -21.00 9.06 -6.72
N ILE A 242 -22.19 9.13 -7.34
CA ILE A 242 -22.35 8.79 -8.76
C ILE A 242 -21.51 9.72 -9.67
N GLY A 243 -20.98 10.84 -9.13
CA GLY A 243 -20.15 11.82 -9.84
C GLY A 243 -18.80 12.24 -9.23
N GLN A 244 -18.29 11.60 -8.14
CA GLN A 244 -17.03 11.84 -7.35
C GLN A 244 -17.21 12.23 -5.85
N SER A 245 -16.14 12.16 -5.03
CA SER A 245 -16.12 12.03 -3.53
C SER A 245 -15.70 13.29 -2.72
N PHE A 246 -15.70 13.26 -1.35
CA PHE A 246 -15.81 14.43 -0.43
C PHE A 246 -15.05 14.39 0.95
N ALA A 247 -14.95 15.57 1.63
CA ALA A 247 -14.63 15.95 3.06
C ALA A 247 -13.41 15.35 3.81
N VAL A 248 -12.42 16.16 4.32
CA VAL A 248 -11.00 15.71 4.59
C VAL A 248 -10.77 14.37 3.92
N ALA A 249 -10.91 14.43 2.61
CA ALA A 249 -11.26 13.27 1.84
C ALA A 249 -9.99 12.48 1.72
N PHE A 250 -9.99 11.20 2.07
CA PHE A 250 -8.97 10.30 1.57
C PHE A 250 -9.63 9.50 0.46
N GLU A 251 -9.50 9.98 -0.77
CA GLU A 251 -10.11 9.35 -1.92
C GLU A 251 -9.18 8.27 -2.46
N PHE A 252 -9.38 7.06 -1.96
CA PHE A 252 -8.66 5.89 -2.45
C PHE A 252 -9.32 5.35 -3.74
N PRO A 253 -8.53 4.80 -4.68
CA PRO A 253 -9.06 3.91 -5.71
C PRO A 253 -9.82 2.73 -5.08
N PRO A 254 -10.68 2.02 -5.83
CA PRO A 254 -11.36 0.85 -5.31
C PRO A 254 -10.38 -0.15 -4.68
N PHE A 255 -10.70 -0.65 -3.48
CA PHE A 255 -9.98 -1.70 -2.78
C PHE A 255 -10.97 -2.59 -2.03
N ILE A 256 -10.59 -3.84 -1.75
CA ILE A 256 -11.42 -4.71 -0.91
C ILE A 256 -11.28 -4.25 0.55
N SER A 257 -12.41 -4.02 1.22
CA SER A 257 -12.46 -3.68 2.64
C SER A 257 -12.85 -4.90 3.49
N LEU A 258 -12.92 -4.70 4.81
CA LEU A 258 -13.36 -5.75 5.74
C LEU A 258 -14.76 -6.25 5.39
N ALA A 259 -14.91 -7.57 5.28
CA ALA A 259 -16.23 -8.16 5.34
C ALA A 259 -16.85 -7.94 6.72
N LYS A 260 -18.18 -7.93 6.78
CA LYS A 260 -18.96 -7.63 7.98
C LYS A 260 -18.73 -8.63 9.12
N GLU A 261 -18.29 -9.84 8.82
CA GLU A 261 -18.16 -10.93 9.77
C GLU A 261 -16.69 -11.33 9.97
N ALA A 262 -16.27 -11.41 11.22
CA ALA A 262 -14.95 -11.92 11.57
C ALA A 262 -14.97 -13.45 11.53
N ASN A 263 -14.04 -14.06 10.79
CA ASN A 263 -13.89 -15.51 10.78
C ASN A 263 -13.26 -15.93 12.12
N VAL A 264 -14.05 -16.55 13.00
CA VAL A 264 -13.57 -17.10 14.28
C VAL A 264 -13.06 -18.52 14.04
N GLY A 265 -11.91 -18.85 14.64
CA GLY A 265 -11.36 -20.22 14.59
C GLY A 265 -10.53 -20.55 13.35
N VAL A 266 -10.17 -19.54 12.55
CA VAL A 266 -9.29 -19.70 11.39
C VAL A 266 -7.81 -19.81 11.78
N PRO A 267 -6.96 -20.48 10.97
CA PRO A 267 -5.54 -20.55 11.22
C PRO A 267 -4.89 -19.17 11.26
N GLU A 268 -3.97 -18.97 12.20
CA GLU A 268 -3.16 -17.76 12.27
C GLU A 268 -2.24 -17.64 11.04
N PRO A 269 -1.90 -16.42 10.57
CA PRO A 269 -0.90 -16.25 9.52
C PRO A 269 0.42 -16.96 9.85
N GLY A 270 1.02 -17.60 8.85
CA GLY A 270 2.22 -18.41 9.05
C GLY A 270 2.47 -19.39 7.91
N ARG A 271 3.43 -20.30 8.13
CA ARG A 271 3.84 -21.29 7.13
C ARG A 271 3.20 -22.65 7.39
N TYR A 272 2.54 -23.21 6.38
CA TYR A 272 1.74 -24.43 6.49
C TYR A 272 2.04 -25.41 5.38
N ARG A 273 1.82 -26.70 5.64
CA ARG A 273 1.48 -27.69 4.61
C ARG A 273 -0.05 -27.74 4.52
N LEU A 274 -0.57 -27.71 3.31
CA LEU A 274 -2.00 -27.81 3.06
C LEU A 274 -2.31 -29.24 2.65
N ILE A 275 -3.02 -29.97 3.52
CA ILE A 275 -3.31 -31.39 3.33
C ILE A 275 -4.79 -31.53 2.98
N ASN A 276 -5.09 -32.12 1.82
CA ASN A 276 -6.47 -32.46 1.48
C ASN A 276 -6.93 -33.65 2.33
N ALA A 277 -7.98 -33.49 3.12
CA ALA A 277 -8.41 -34.49 4.09
C ALA A 277 -8.89 -35.80 3.45
N LYS A 278 -9.42 -35.74 2.23
CA LYS A 278 -9.89 -36.93 1.50
C LYS A 278 -8.78 -37.63 0.74
N ALA A 279 -8.00 -36.87 -0.04
CA ALA A 279 -6.94 -37.44 -0.87
C ALA A 279 -5.72 -37.87 -0.04
N ALA A 280 -5.62 -37.42 1.22
CA ALA A 280 -4.45 -37.60 2.08
C ALA A 280 -3.16 -37.16 1.36
N ALA A 281 -3.25 -36.02 0.67
CA ALA A 281 -2.24 -35.52 -0.25
C ALA A 281 -2.02 -34.01 -0.02
N THR A 282 -0.81 -33.52 -0.29
CA THR A 282 -0.44 -32.13 -0.04
C THR A 282 -0.59 -31.27 -1.29
N ALA A 283 -1.14 -30.06 -1.15
CA ALA A 283 -1.18 -29.09 -2.24
C ALA A 283 0.22 -28.60 -2.60
N ALA A 284 0.51 -28.54 -3.89
CA ALA A 284 1.78 -28.08 -4.44
C ALA A 284 1.56 -27.34 -5.77
N VAL A 285 2.50 -26.46 -6.11
CA VAL A 285 2.64 -25.98 -7.49
C VAL A 285 3.41 -27.05 -8.27
N GLU A 286 2.87 -27.46 -9.42
CA GLU A 286 3.41 -28.54 -10.24
C GLU A 286 4.90 -28.29 -10.56
N GLY A 287 5.76 -29.25 -10.22
CA GLY A 287 7.21 -29.14 -10.40
C GLY A 287 7.92 -28.04 -9.58
N GLY A 288 7.20 -27.31 -8.72
CA GLY A 288 7.71 -26.09 -8.09
C GLY A 288 7.97 -24.97 -9.08
N ASP A 289 7.31 -25.01 -10.25
CA ASP A 289 7.45 -23.98 -11.28
C ASP A 289 6.90 -22.65 -10.76
N SER A 290 7.62 -21.59 -11.04
CA SER A 290 7.25 -20.24 -10.62
C SER A 290 6.76 -19.36 -11.76
N THR A 291 6.61 -19.95 -12.95
CA THR A 291 6.02 -19.35 -14.14
C THR A 291 4.51 -19.14 -13.92
N ASP A 292 4.00 -18.01 -14.39
CA ASP A 292 2.57 -17.72 -14.30
C ASP A 292 1.75 -18.77 -15.08
N GLY A 293 0.69 -19.29 -14.46
CA GLY A 293 -0.15 -20.34 -15.03
C GLY A 293 0.26 -21.76 -14.65
N ALA A 294 1.33 -21.95 -13.87
CA ALA A 294 1.73 -23.29 -13.39
C ALA A 294 0.60 -23.95 -12.59
N SER A 295 0.23 -25.19 -12.91
CA SER A 295 -0.92 -25.86 -12.28
C SER A 295 -0.73 -26.07 -10.77
N LEU A 296 -1.81 -25.97 -10.00
CA LEU A 296 -1.86 -26.49 -8.63
C LEU A 296 -2.38 -27.92 -8.63
N VAL A 297 -1.65 -28.81 -7.96
CA VAL A 297 -1.94 -30.24 -7.88
C VAL A 297 -1.83 -30.73 -6.44
N VAL A 298 -2.35 -31.92 -6.15
CA VAL A 298 -2.04 -32.63 -4.91
C VAL A 298 -1.05 -33.77 -5.15
N LEU A 299 -0.13 -33.96 -4.21
CA LEU A 299 0.91 -34.99 -4.29
C LEU A 299 0.76 -35.97 -3.13
N ARG A 300 0.68 -37.27 -3.45
CA ARG A 300 0.42 -38.36 -2.49
C ARG A 300 1.69 -38.94 -1.83
N SER A 301 2.87 -38.63 -2.34
CA SER A 301 4.14 -39.12 -1.78
C SER A 301 4.56 -38.30 -0.56
N ASN A 302 5.11 -38.97 0.45
CA ASN A 302 5.25 -38.49 1.83
C ASN A 302 6.01 -37.17 2.06
N LEU A 303 6.64 -36.53 1.08
CA LEU A 303 7.53 -35.39 1.33
C LEU A 303 7.70 -34.50 0.09
N THR A 304 6.65 -33.82 -0.37
CA THR A 304 6.95 -32.54 -1.02
C THR A 304 7.12 -31.49 0.06
N ASP A 305 8.34 -30.97 0.19
CA ASP A 305 8.70 -29.88 1.11
C ASP A 305 8.07 -28.53 0.72
N GLN A 306 7.08 -28.52 -0.20
CA GLN A 306 6.38 -27.30 -0.53
C GLN A 306 5.51 -26.88 0.65
N THR A 307 5.73 -25.64 1.06
CA THR A 307 4.99 -24.99 2.13
C THR A 307 4.32 -23.75 1.58
N TRP A 308 3.18 -23.42 2.16
CA TRP A 308 2.39 -22.25 1.82
C TRP A 308 2.46 -21.26 2.97
N ASP A 309 2.88 -20.04 2.67
CA ASP A 309 2.74 -18.88 3.53
C ASP A 309 1.29 -18.39 3.42
N LEU A 310 0.56 -18.51 4.53
CA LEU A 310 -0.78 -17.98 4.74
C LEU A 310 -0.63 -16.55 5.26
N GLU A 311 -1.04 -15.57 4.47
CA GLU A 311 -0.89 -14.16 4.77
C GLU A 311 -2.27 -13.48 4.86
N THR A 312 -2.53 -12.70 5.91
CA THR A 312 -3.76 -11.88 5.95
C THR A 312 -3.59 -10.65 5.06
N ILE A 313 -4.48 -10.50 4.09
CA ILE A 313 -4.51 -9.33 3.20
C ILE A 313 -4.75 -8.07 4.06
N PRO A 314 -3.87 -7.07 4.01
CA PRO A 314 -4.01 -5.85 4.81
C PRO A 314 -5.34 -5.14 4.58
N GLY A 315 -6.02 -4.74 5.67
CA GLY A 315 -7.30 -4.04 5.60
C GLY A 315 -8.52 -4.95 5.39
N THR A 316 -8.34 -6.27 5.33
CA THR A 316 -9.44 -7.23 5.18
C THR A 316 -9.34 -8.37 6.21
N ASN A 317 -10.31 -9.26 6.18
CA ASN A 317 -10.33 -10.56 6.86
C ASN A 317 -10.06 -11.73 5.88
N LEU A 318 -9.55 -11.41 4.69
CA LEU A 318 -9.22 -12.37 3.65
C LEU A 318 -7.76 -12.79 3.73
N TYR A 319 -7.46 -13.90 3.09
CA TYR A 319 -6.15 -14.52 3.08
C TYR A 319 -5.59 -14.64 1.67
N ALA A 320 -4.28 -14.50 1.55
CA ALA A 320 -3.51 -14.92 0.40
C ALA A 320 -2.73 -16.19 0.77
N LEU A 321 -2.58 -17.10 -0.19
CA LEU A 321 -1.78 -18.30 -0.08
C LEU A 321 -0.62 -18.22 -1.06
N LYS A 322 0.61 -18.31 -0.56
CA LYS A 322 1.82 -18.13 -1.36
C LYS A 322 2.81 -19.27 -1.14
N SER A 323 3.25 -19.91 -2.21
CA SER A 323 4.38 -20.85 -2.23
C SER A 323 5.51 -20.21 -3.05
N VAL A 324 6.00 -20.87 -4.10
CA VAL A 324 6.87 -20.28 -5.15
C VAL A 324 6.19 -19.15 -5.95
N SER A 325 4.86 -19.13 -5.92
CA SER A 325 3.92 -18.16 -6.51
C SER A 325 2.64 -18.08 -5.67
N PHE A 326 1.78 -17.10 -5.91
CA PHE A 326 0.46 -17.05 -5.26
C PHE A 326 -0.48 -18.08 -5.87
N ALA A 327 -1.31 -18.71 -5.04
CA ALA A 327 -2.43 -19.50 -5.53
C ALA A 327 -3.54 -18.59 -6.03
N SER A 328 -3.99 -18.81 -7.26
CA SER A 328 -5.08 -18.09 -7.92
C SER A 328 -5.96 -19.08 -8.67
N SER A 329 -7.25 -18.76 -8.83
CA SER A 329 -8.04 -19.32 -9.91
C SER A 329 -7.53 -18.80 -11.25
N ASP A 330 -7.51 -19.66 -12.25
CA ASP A 330 -7.45 -19.23 -13.65
C ASP A 330 -8.79 -18.57 -14.03
N TRP A 331 -8.83 -17.80 -15.12
CA TRP A 331 -10.01 -17.03 -15.53
C TRP A 331 -10.82 -17.77 -16.62
N PRO A 332 -12.17 -17.78 -16.55
CA PRO A 332 -13.03 -17.18 -15.53
C PRO A 332 -13.14 -18.03 -14.25
N ALA A 333 -13.48 -17.40 -13.11
CA ALA A 333 -13.69 -18.10 -11.85
C ALA A 333 -15.05 -18.83 -11.84
N GLU A 334 -15.06 -20.08 -12.30
CA GLU A 334 -16.27 -20.92 -12.40
C GLU A 334 -16.08 -22.33 -11.82
N ASN A 335 -17.18 -23.07 -11.68
CA ASN A 335 -17.14 -24.44 -11.16
C ASN A 335 -16.38 -25.38 -12.12
N GLY A 336 -15.34 -26.03 -11.62
CA GLY A 336 -14.41 -26.87 -12.38
C GLY A 336 -13.14 -26.14 -12.84
N GLN A 337 -13.05 -24.83 -12.63
CA GLN A 337 -11.89 -24.03 -13.07
C GLN A 337 -10.61 -24.45 -12.34
N LYS A 338 -9.50 -24.55 -13.07
CA LYS A 338 -8.20 -24.90 -12.48
C LYS A 338 -7.67 -23.80 -11.58
N LEU A 339 -6.99 -24.21 -10.51
CA LEU A 339 -6.12 -23.32 -9.75
C LEU A 339 -4.70 -23.35 -10.31
N ILE A 340 -4.07 -22.19 -10.30
CA ILE A 340 -2.74 -21.92 -10.87
C ILE A 340 -1.88 -21.11 -9.91
N GLY A 341 -0.58 -21.25 -10.07
CA GLY A 341 0.44 -20.40 -9.51
C GLY A 341 0.61 -19.16 -10.38
N THR A 342 0.58 -17.97 -9.79
CA THR A 342 0.82 -16.72 -10.52
C THR A 342 1.52 -15.68 -9.66
N ARG A 343 2.25 -14.77 -10.31
CA ARG A 343 2.78 -13.52 -9.76
C ARG A 343 2.05 -12.30 -10.33
N SER A 344 1.23 -12.52 -11.35
CA SER A 344 0.36 -11.54 -12.00
C SER A 344 -1.08 -11.72 -11.50
N LEU A 345 -1.39 -11.10 -10.35
CA LEU A 345 -2.69 -11.23 -9.69
C LEU A 345 -3.76 -10.39 -10.40
N ALA A 346 -5.01 -10.87 -10.39
CA ALA A 346 -6.13 -10.07 -10.85
C ALA A 346 -6.33 -8.84 -9.96
N ALA A 347 -6.79 -7.73 -10.54
CA ALA A 347 -7.09 -6.52 -9.79
C ALA A 347 -8.08 -6.81 -8.64
N LEU A 348 -7.89 -6.12 -7.51
CA LEU A 348 -8.62 -6.36 -6.26
C LEU A 348 -8.47 -7.77 -5.69
N GLY A 349 -7.65 -8.65 -6.27
CA GLY A 349 -7.47 -10.01 -5.79
C GLY A 349 -8.69 -10.91 -5.97
N VAL A 350 -9.53 -10.65 -6.97
CA VAL A 350 -10.79 -11.39 -7.21
C VAL A 350 -10.62 -12.88 -7.52
N THR A 351 -9.41 -13.33 -7.87
CA THR A 351 -9.10 -14.75 -8.14
C THR A 351 -8.15 -15.38 -7.13
N ASN A 352 -7.58 -14.61 -6.20
CA ASN A 352 -6.51 -15.08 -5.29
C ASN A 352 -6.69 -14.63 -3.82
N SER A 353 -7.85 -14.08 -3.49
CA SER A 353 -8.23 -13.74 -2.11
C SER A 353 -9.21 -14.77 -1.58
N TRP A 354 -8.88 -15.35 -0.43
CA TRP A 354 -9.56 -16.52 0.10
C TRP A 354 -10.21 -16.24 1.45
N ASN A 355 -11.44 -16.70 1.63
CA ASN A 355 -12.04 -16.95 2.94
C ASN A 355 -11.66 -18.35 3.41
N LEU A 356 -11.47 -18.50 4.71
CA LEU A 356 -11.28 -19.80 5.35
C LEU A 356 -12.52 -20.09 6.18
N ASP A 357 -13.39 -20.96 5.68
CA ASP A 357 -14.62 -21.33 6.37
C ASP A 357 -14.34 -22.62 7.19
N PRO A 358 -14.48 -22.59 8.53
CA PRO A 358 -14.23 -23.78 9.35
C PRO A 358 -15.31 -24.85 9.12
N VAL A 359 -14.87 -26.08 8.83
CA VAL A 359 -15.74 -27.27 8.75
C VAL A 359 -15.81 -27.94 10.11
N ASP A 360 -14.66 -28.09 10.76
CA ASP A 360 -14.50 -28.56 12.13
C ASP A 360 -13.27 -27.89 12.78
N HIS A 361 -12.80 -28.39 13.92
CA HIS A 361 -11.65 -27.80 14.64
C HIS A 361 -10.29 -27.92 13.90
N GLN A 362 -10.20 -28.73 12.85
CA GLN A 362 -8.95 -29.00 12.13
C GLN A 362 -9.07 -28.80 10.61
N LYS A 363 -10.30 -28.80 10.08
CA LYS A 363 -10.58 -28.73 8.65
C LYS A 363 -11.25 -27.43 8.26
N PHE A 364 -10.86 -26.94 7.10
CA PHE A 364 -11.31 -25.69 6.53
C PHE A 364 -11.64 -25.87 5.06
N GLN A 365 -12.62 -25.11 4.58
CA GLN A 365 -12.82 -24.88 3.16
C GLN A 365 -12.14 -23.57 2.77
N ILE A 366 -11.36 -23.62 1.68
CA ILE A 366 -10.66 -22.45 1.13
C ILE A 366 -11.55 -21.87 0.02
N ARG A 367 -12.35 -20.85 0.36
CA ARG A 367 -13.37 -20.27 -0.52
C ARG A 367 -12.89 -19.02 -1.21
N LEU A 368 -13.15 -18.88 -2.51
CA LEU A 368 -12.84 -17.66 -3.24
C LEU A 368 -13.74 -16.50 -2.79
N VAL A 369 -13.15 -15.32 -2.58
CA VAL A 369 -13.87 -14.11 -2.14
C VAL A 369 -15.14 -13.84 -2.97
N ASP A 370 -16.22 -13.49 -2.27
CA ASP A 370 -17.54 -13.15 -2.85
C ASP A 370 -18.16 -14.24 -3.75
N THR A 371 -17.76 -15.50 -3.58
CA THR A 371 -18.36 -16.65 -4.28
C THR A 371 -18.68 -17.77 -3.30
N ASN A 372 -19.32 -18.82 -3.83
CA ASN A 372 -19.51 -20.13 -3.18
C ASN A 372 -18.57 -21.20 -3.77
N LEU A 373 -17.49 -20.78 -4.44
CA LEU A 373 -16.51 -21.67 -5.04
C LEU A 373 -15.36 -21.93 -4.07
N VAL A 374 -15.05 -23.20 -3.81
CA VAL A 374 -14.02 -23.65 -2.88
C VAL A 374 -12.97 -24.50 -3.58
N TRP A 375 -11.76 -24.55 -3.03
CA TRP A 375 -10.72 -25.48 -3.48
C TRP A 375 -11.20 -26.93 -3.33
N SER A 376 -11.12 -27.70 -4.41
CA SER A 376 -11.45 -29.12 -4.45
C SER A 376 -10.40 -29.88 -5.24
N VAL A 377 -10.19 -31.16 -4.91
CA VAL A 377 -9.35 -32.06 -5.70
C VAL A 377 -10.22 -32.82 -6.69
N ASN A 378 -9.87 -32.80 -7.98
CA ASN A 378 -10.58 -33.56 -9.01
C ASN A 378 -10.02 -34.99 -9.16
N LYS A 379 -10.54 -35.78 -10.10
CA LYS A 379 -10.12 -37.18 -10.34
C LYS A 379 -8.69 -37.32 -10.91
N ASN A 380 -8.10 -36.25 -11.41
CA ASN A 380 -6.77 -36.21 -11.98
C ASN A 380 -5.73 -35.67 -10.97
N ASP A 381 -6.12 -35.52 -9.70
CA ASP A 381 -5.31 -34.91 -8.65
C ASP A 381 -4.97 -33.40 -8.92
N ASP A 382 -5.69 -32.73 -9.84
CA ASP A 382 -5.62 -31.27 -9.98
C ASP A 382 -6.43 -30.59 -8.86
N ILE A 383 -5.99 -29.41 -8.42
CA ILE A 383 -6.79 -28.53 -7.57
C ILE A 383 -7.61 -27.60 -8.45
N VAL A 384 -8.93 -27.62 -8.25
CA VAL A 384 -9.91 -26.84 -9.01
C VAL A 384 -10.84 -26.07 -8.06
N LEU A 385 -11.52 -25.05 -8.57
CA LEU A 385 -12.70 -24.49 -7.93
C LEU A 385 -13.89 -25.44 -8.08
N ALA A 386 -14.65 -25.64 -7.02
CA ALA A 386 -15.91 -26.38 -7.05
C ALA A 386 -16.97 -25.69 -6.20
N GLN A 387 -18.24 -25.85 -6.56
CA GLN A 387 -19.35 -25.36 -5.76
C GLN A 387 -19.33 -26.03 -4.37
N MET A 388 -19.41 -25.24 -3.31
CA MET A 388 -19.43 -25.73 -1.93
C MET A 388 -20.48 -26.84 -1.72
N GLY A 389 -20.07 -27.94 -1.11
CA GLY A 389 -20.93 -29.10 -0.79
C GLY A 389 -21.22 -30.04 -1.97
N THR A 390 -20.74 -29.77 -3.19
CA THR A 390 -21.05 -30.59 -4.37
C THR A 390 -20.03 -31.68 -4.67
N SER A 391 -18.79 -31.53 -4.20
CA SER A 391 -17.72 -32.49 -4.46
C SER A 391 -17.12 -33.01 -3.16
N GLN A 392 -16.63 -34.24 -3.23
CA GLN A 392 -15.80 -34.79 -2.17
C GLN A 392 -14.37 -34.27 -2.34
N GLY A 393 -13.69 -33.90 -1.24
CA GLY A 393 -12.31 -33.40 -1.27
C GLY A 393 -12.19 -31.87 -1.22
N GLN A 394 -13.17 -31.20 -0.60
CA GLN A 394 -13.16 -29.75 -0.37
C GLN A 394 -12.52 -29.34 0.97
N ASP A 395 -12.23 -30.32 1.83
CA ASP A 395 -11.76 -30.09 3.19
C ASP A 395 -10.23 -30.13 3.25
N TRP A 396 -9.65 -29.07 3.82
CA TRP A 396 -8.20 -28.87 3.90
C TRP A 396 -7.76 -28.72 5.36
N ILE A 397 -6.65 -29.37 5.69
CA ILE A 397 -5.98 -29.27 6.99
C ILE A 397 -4.75 -28.37 6.81
N PHE A 398 -4.61 -27.40 7.70
CA PHE A 398 -3.46 -26.49 7.76
C PHE A 398 -2.46 -27.04 8.79
N GLU A 399 -1.53 -27.88 8.35
CA GLU A 399 -0.46 -28.41 9.22
C GLU A 399 0.66 -27.37 9.34
N LYS A 400 0.81 -26.77 10.53
CA LYS A 400 1.83 -25.75 10.76
C LYS A 400 3.24 -26.34 10.63
N VAL A 401 4.06 -25.74 9.78
CA VAL A 401 5.46 -26.11 9.65
C VAL A 401 6.24 -25.29 10.66
N ASN A 402 6.71 -25.95 11.73
CA ASN A 402 7.57 -25.33 12.72
C ASN A 402 8.94 -25.07 12.09
N GLY A 403 9.06 -23.95 11.38
CA GLY A 403 10.36 -23.38 11.08
C GLY A 403 10.99 -22.91 12.38
N LYS A 404 12.22 -23.33 12.67
CA LYS A 404 13.12 -22.47 13.44
C LYS A 404 13.36 -21.24 12.57
N THR A 405 12.50 -20.22 12.70
CA THR A 405 12.70 -18.90 12.09
C THR A 405 13.96 -18.25 12.62
#